data_AF-A0A0J7KQY6-F1
#
_entry.id   AF-A0A0J7KQY6-F1
#
_cell.length_a   1.000
_cell.length_b   1.000
_cell.length_c   1.000
_cell.angle_alpha   90.00
_cell.angle_beta   90.00
_cell.angle_gamma   90.00
#
_symmetry.space_group_name_H-M   'P 1'
#
loop_
_entity.id
_entity.type
_entity.pdbx_description
1 polymer ?
#
loop_
_entity_poly.entity_id
_entity_poly.type
_entity_poly.pdbx_seq_one_letter_code
_entity_poly.pdbx_strand_id
1 'polypeptide(L)'
;MQTCPICHATSKHFNNLSNKQTLFIPEPNSLQYGLSPLHAWIRIFECVLHIAYRTNIKVWQVRSEEHKALFAQRKKEIQSIFWEKLGLIVDKPKPGGFGSTNDGNTARRAFANPNRLAELLELDCSLLCNLKTILVALSCHLPIDPVYDPVIRFDKLCTSTAKIYVDQYSWFPMPLTLHKILMHGADIISMSILPVGMLGEEGSEARNKNYKNYRQFHSRKHNREANLSDIFNRAMDTSDPIISTVSLHSRLNKRKVLQMSPELRDLLAIPDANVDTEMAPKPTVTSSSNAEMEMEIDDISGILEIFQQRLDAEVLSDNNSAEELEN
;
A
#
# COMPACT_ATOMS: atom_id res chain seq x y z
N MET A 1 -1.96 22.16 9.81
CA MET A 1 -3.09 21.47 9.16
C MET A 1 -2.62 21.02 7.79
N GLN A 2 -2.85 19.77 7.38
CA GLN A 2 -2.41 19.32 6.06
C GLN A 2 -3.24 20.01 4.97
N THR A 3 -2.58 20.50 3.93
CA THR A 3 -3.19 21.14 2.76
C THR A 3 -2.79 20.40 1.49
N CYS A 4 -3.66 20.42 0.48
CA CYS A 4 -3.30 19.88 -0.83
C CYS A 4 -2.24 20.78 -1.49
N PRO A 5 -1.09 20.24 -1.94
CA PRO A 5 -0.08 21.07 -2.60
C PRO A 5 -0.50 21.55 -4.00
N ILE A 6 -1.60 21.02 -4.54
CA ILE A 6 -2.09 21.32 -5.88
C ILE A 6 -3.20 22.39 -5.83
N CYS A 7 -4.27 22.14 -5.06
CA CYS A 7 -5.42 23.07 -4.98
C CYS A 7 -5.49 23.86 -3.66
N HIS A 8 -4.53 23.70 -2.76
CA HIS A 8 -4.48 24.35 -1.44
C HIS A 8 -5.68 24.12 -0.52
N ALA A 9 -6.60 23.20 -0.88
CA ALA A 9 -7.69 22.81 -0.02
C ALA A 9 -7.16 22.26 1.32
N THR A 10 -7.86 22.59 2.40
CA THR A 10 -7.59 22.01 3.73
C THR A 10 -8.37 20.70 3.87
N SER A 11 -8.02 19.90 4.88
CA SER A 11 -8.72 18.63 5.15
C SER A 11 -10.24 18.77 5.29
N LYS A 12 -10.75 19.92 5.76
CA LYS A 12 -12.19 20.18 5.87
C LYS A 12 -12.89 20.34 4.50
N HIS A 13 -12.14 20.70 3.47
CA HIS A 13 -12.66 20.97 2.13
C HIS A 13 -12.37 19.83 1.15
N PHE A 14 -11.67 18.77 1.56
CA PHE A 14 -11.34 17.65 0.65
C PHE A 14 -12.56 16.90 0.12
N ASN A 15 -13.68 16.90 0.86
CA ASN A 15 -14.94 16.30 0.42
C ASN A 15 -15.76 17.24 -0.48
N ASN A 16 -15.31 18.47 -0.73
CA ASN A 16 -15.99 19.37 -1.65
C ASN A 16 -15.58 19.07 -3.10
N LEU A 17 -16.52 18.53 -3.87
CA LEU A 17 -16.31 18.14 -5.26
C LEU A 17 -16.48 19.31 -6.26
N SER A 18 -16.79 20.52 -5.80
CA SER A 18 -17.00 21.70 -6.69
C SER A 18 -15.80 21.96 -7.60
N ASN A 19 -14.58 21.79 -7.07
CA ASN A 19 -13.34 22.06 -7.79
C ASN A 19 -13.11 21.09 -8.97
N LYS A 20 -13.85 19.97 -9.01
CA LYS A 20 -13.79 19.02 -10.13
C LYS A 20 -14.79 19.34 -11.24
N GLN A 21 -15.80 20.15 -10.95
CA GLN A 21 -16.85 20.54 -11.91
C GLN A 21 -16.40 21.73 -12.77
N THR A 22 -15.56 22.60 -12.21
CA THR A 22 -14.92 23.71 -12.92
C THR A 22 -13.54 23.28 -13.43
N LEU A 23 -13.14 23.80 -14.59
CA LEU A 23 -11.81 23.55 -15.15
C LEU A 23 -10.74 24.01 -14.14
N PHE A 24 -10.04 23.05 -13.52
CA PHE A 24 -9.01 23.34 -12.53
C PHE A 24 -7.78 23.89 -13.25
N ILE A 25 -7.31 25.06 -12.84
CA ILE A 25 -6.08 25.67 -13.36
C ILE A 25 -5.00 25.49 -12.30
N PRO A 26 -4.05 24.56 -12.49
CA PRO A 26 -2.97 24.34 -11.54
C PRO A 26 -2.03 25.56 -11.50
N GLU A 27 -1.58 25.92 -10.30
CA GLU A 27 -0.48 26.88 -10.14
C GLU A 27 0.77 26.35 -10.87
N PRO A 28 1.60 27.23 -11.47
CA PRO A 28 2.83 26.82 -12.13
C PRO A 28 3.69 25.92 -11.24
N ASN A 29 4.21 24.82 -11.80
CA ASN A 29 5.01 23.80 -11.11
C ASN A 29 4.31 23.01 -10.00
N SER A 30 3.03 23.23 -9.69
CA SER A 30 2.31 22.45 -8.66
C SER A 30 2.19 20.96 -9.01
N LEU A 31 2.11 20.65 -10.31
CA LEU A 31 2.03 19.30 -10.86
C LEU A 31 3.40 18.62 -11.04
N GLN A 32 4.51 19.30 -10.76
CA GLN A 32 5.85 18.70 -10.89
C GLN A 32 6.07 17.54 -9.90
N TYR A 33 5.34 17.56 -8.78
CA TYR A 33 5.38 16.50 -7.79
C TYR A 33 4.35 15.43 -8.13
N GLY A 34 4.82 14.34 -8.73
CA GLY A 34 4.02 13.19 -9.13
C GLY A 34 3.25 12.51 -7.98
N LEU A 35 2.61 11.39 -8.31
CA LEU A 35 2.00 10.50 -7.32
C LEU A 35 3.02 9.45 -6.89
N SER A 36 2.95 9.06 -5.62
CA SER A 36 3.77 7.99 -5.06
C SER A 36 2.89 6.74 -4.93
N PRO A 37 3.06 5.71 -5.78
CA PRO A 37 2.20 4.52 -5.77
C PRO A 37 2.29 3.74 -4.47
N LEU A 38 3.49 3.62 -3.87
CA LEU A 38 3.68 2.86 -2.64
C LEU A 38 2.95 3.49 -1.46
N HIS A 39 3.10 4.81 -1.26
CA HIS A 39 2.34 5.49 -0.21
C HIS A 39 0.85 5.57 -0.53
N ALA A 40 0.43 5.56 -1.80
CA ALA A 40 -0.98 5.47 -2.17
C ALA A 40 -1.63 4.21 -1.59
N TRP A 41 -1.01 3.03 -1.77
CA TRP A 41 -1.49 1.77 -1.18
C TRP A 41 -1.65 1.86 0.34
N ILE A 42 -0.61 2.35 1.03
CA ILE A 42 -0.60 2.43 2.50
C ILE A 42 -1.66 3.41 3.00
N ARG A 43 -1.68 4.64 2.47
CA ARG A 43 -2.58 5.70 2.95
C ARG A 43 -4.04 5.43 2.63
N ILE A 44 -4.34 4.80 1.50
CA ILE A 44 -5.71 4.41 1.16
C ILE A 44 -6.16 3.24 2.03
N PHE A 45 -5.28 2.27 2.31
CA PHE A 45 -5.60 1.19 3.23
C PHE A 45 -5.87 1.70 4.65
N GLU A 46 -5.03 2.61 5.16
CA GLU A 46 -5.27 3.30 6.45
C GLU A 46 -6.61 4.04 6.45
N CYS A 47 -6.96 4.72 5.36
CA CYS A 47 -8.26 5.39 5.22
C CYS A 47 -9.43 4.41 5.35
N VAL A 48 -9.36 3.29 4.62
CA VAL A 48 -10.42 2.27 4.61
C VAL A 48 -10.60 1.67 6.01
N LEU A 49 -9.51 1.33 6.69
CA LEU A 49 -9.56 0.88 8.08
C LEU A 49 -10.17 1.94 9.01
N HIS A 50 -9.76 3.19 8.88
CA HIS A 50 -10.25 4.27 9.72
C HIS A 50 -11.72 4.63 9.49
N ILE A 51 -12.24 4.44 8.29
CA ILE A 51 -13.68 4.53 8.02
C ILE A 51 -14.38 3.37 8.73
N ALA A 52 -13.90 2.14 8.56
CA ALA A 52 -14.52 0.95 9.16
C ALA A 52 -14.54 0.98 10.69
N TYR A 53 -13.48 1.51 11.33
CA TYR A 53 -13.45 1.71 12.79
C TYR A 53 -14.50 2.72 13.29
N ARG A 54 -15.00 3.57 12.39
CA ARG A 54 -15.89 4.69 12.71
C ARG A 54 -17.30 4.50 12.17
N THR A 55 -17.63 3.39 11.52
CA THR A 55 -18.95 3.14 10.92
C THR A 55 -20.09 3.31 11.93
N ASN A 56 -19.86 2.95 13.20
CA ASN A 56 -20.86 3.06 14.27
C ASN A 56 -21.05 4.50 14.78
N ILE A 57 -19.98 5.29 14.85
CA ILE A 57 -20.00 6.65 15.43
C ILE A 57 -20.18 7.77 14.39
N LYS A 58 -19.79 7.52 13.14
CA LYS A 58 -19.89 8.44 11.99
C LYS A 58 -19.39 9.87 12.28
N VAL A 59 -18.26 9.98 12.97
CA VAL A 59 -17.59 11.25 13.25
C VAL A 59 -16.12 11.17 12.86
N TRP A 60 -15.59 12.23 12.25
CA TRP A 60 -14.18 12.31 11.90
C TRP A 60 -13.27 12.29 13.14
N GLN A 61 -13.50 13.22 14.07
CA GLN A 61 -12.68 13.41 15.26
C GLN A 61 -13.33 12.75 16.47
N VAL A 62 -12.67 11.71 16.97
CA VAL A 62 -13.10 10.96 18.15
C VAL A 62 -12.58 11.68 19.39
N ARG A 63 -13.43 12.53 20.01
CA ARG A 63 -13.04 13.37 21.16
C ARG A 63 -13.68 12.93 22.48
N SER A 64 -14.95 12.51 22.46
CA SER A 64 -15.65 12.06 23.67
C SER A 64 -15.15 10.70 24.13
N GLU A 65 -15.15 10.47 25.45
CA GLU A 65 -14.74 9.18 26.03
C GLU A 65 -15.61 8.02 25.55
N GLU A 66 -16.92 8.24 25.41
CA GLU A 66 -17.85 7.27 24.84
C GLU A 66 -17.45 6.86 23.41
N HIS A 67 -17.17 7.82 22.53
CA HIS A 67 -16.76 7.50 21.16
C HIS A 67 -15.37 6.86 21.12
N LYS A 68 -14.46 7.20 22.05
CA LYS A 68 -13.16 6.53 22.15
C LYS A 68 -13.31 5.06 22.53
N ALA A 69 -14.20 4.74 23.46
CA ALA A 69 -14.49 3.36 23.85
C ALA A 69 -15.08 2.56 22.66
N LEU A 70 -16.10 3.11 21.99
CA LEU A 70 -16.71 2.47 20.81
C LEU A 70 -15.71 2.29 19.66
N PHE A 71 -14.86 3.29 19.41
CA PHE A 71 -13.80 3.20 18.41
C PHE A 71 -12.77 2.12 18.75
N ALA A 72 -12.33 2.04 20.02
CA ALA A 72 -11.36 1.05 20.46
C ALA A 72 -11.92 -0.37 20.36
N GLN A 73 -13.19 -0.55 20.74
CA GLN A 73 -13.90 -1.82 20.59
C GLN A 73 -13.97 -2.24 19.12
N ARG A 74 -14.50 -1.38 18.24
CA ARG A 74 -14.63 -1.71 16.81
C ARG A 74 -13.29 -1.94 16.13
N LYS A 75 -12.24 -1.20 16.54
CA LYS A 75 -10.88 -1.42 16.08
C LYS A 75 -10.37 -2.81 16.46
N LYS A 76 -10.60 -3.27 17.70
CA LYS A 76 -10.22 -4.62 18.14
C LYS A 76 -10.96 -5.69 17.33
N GLU A 77 -12.28 -5.54 17.14
CA GLU A 77 -13.09 -6.47 16.34
C GLU A 77 -12.54 -6.62 14.91
N ILE A 78 -12.30 -5.49 14.22
CA ILE A 78 -11.76 -5.52 12.85
C ILE A 78 -10.34 -6.12 12.84
N GLN A 79 -9.50 -5.85 13.84
CA GLN A 79 -8.18 -6.48 13.94
C GLN A 79 -8.28 -8.00 14.05
N SER A 80 -9.20 -8.53 14.86
CA SER A 80 -9.46 -9.97 14.97
C SER A 80 -9.99 -10.55 13.65
N ILE A 81 -10.91 -9.87 12.98
CA ILE A 81 -11.44 -10.30 11.68
C ILE A 81 -10.31 -10.42 10.64
N PHE A 82 -9.39 -9.44 10.57
CA PHE A 82 -8.25 -9.50 9.64
C PHE A 82 -7.30 -10.65 9.96
N TRP A 83 -7.06 -10.91 11.25
CA TRP A 83 -6.22 -12.02 11.68
C TRP A 83 -6.87 -13.36 11.29
N GLU A 84 -8.10 -13.60 11.71
CA GLU A 84 -8.79 -14.88 11.53
C GLU A 84 -9.12 -15.17 10.07
N LYS A 85 -9.57 -14.17 9.30
CA LYS A 85 -10.07 -14.39 7.94
C LYS A 85 -9.00 -14.20 6.87
N LEU A 86 -7.98 -13.37 7.10
CA LEU A 86 -6.96 -13.03 6.10
C LEU A 86 -5.54 -13.37 6.53
N GLY A 87 -5.31 -13.75 7.79
CA GLY A 87 -3.97 -13.98 8.33
C GLY A 87 -3.12 -12.71 8.28
N LEU A 88 -3.73 -11.55 8.56
CA LEU A 88 -3.10 -10.24 8.49
C LEU A 88 -3.15 -9.53 9.84
N ILE A 89 -2.01 -8.98 10.26
CA ILE A 89 -1.91 -8.13 11.45
C ILE A 89 -1.95 -6.67 10.98
N VAL A 90 -2.97 -5.92 11.41
CA VAL A 90 -3.22 -4.55 10.92
C VAL A 90 -3.25 -3.54 12.07
N ASP A 91 -2.78 -2.33 11.78
CA ASP A 91 -2.79 -1.16 12.66
C ASP A 91 -2.19 -1.42 14.07
N LYS A 92 -1.06 -2.15 14.08
CA LYS A 92 -0.21 -2.36 15.26
C LYS A 92 1.17 -1.71 15.04
N PRO A 93 1.80 -1.15 16.08
CA PRO A 93 3.18 -0.70 16.00
C PRO A 93 4.11 -1.90 15.80
N LYS A 94 5.16 -1.75 14.99
CA LYS A 94 6.18 -2.80 14.86
C LYS A 94 7.11 -2.81 16.09
N PRO A 95 7.66 -3.97 16.49
CA PRO A 95 8.67 -4.04 17.54
C PRO A 95 9.84 -3.09 17.25
N GLY A 96 10.22 -2.27 18.23
CA GLY A 96 11.25 -1.23 18.06
C GLY A 96 10.72 0.18 17.75
N GLY A 97 9.40 0.39 17.71
CA GLY A 97 8.79 1.73 17.74
C GLY A 97 8.77 2.48 16.39
N PHE A 98 9.31 1.90 15.32
CA PHE A 98 9.32 2.51 13.99
C PHE A 98 8.34 1.83 13.04
N GLY A 99 7.36 2.60 12.57
CA GLY A 99 6.37 2.16 11.59
C GLY A 99 5.23 1.33 12.17
N SER A 100 4.25 1.04 11.32
CA SER A 100 3.10 0.19 11.64
C SER A 100 3.13 -1.08 10.78
N THR A 101 2.29 -2.05 11.14
CA THR A 101 2.07 -3.26 10.34
C THR A 101 1.32 -2.97 9.02
N ASN A 102 0.84 -1.74 8.82
CA ASN A 102 0.19 -1.30 7.58
C ASN A 102 1.23 -0.92 6.52
N ASP A 103 2.07 -1.87 6.13
CA ASP A 103 3.00 -1.66 5.02
C ASP A 103 2.36 -2.00 3.67
N GLY A 104 3.10 -1.71 2.59
CA GLY A 104 2.62 -1.93 1.23
C GLY A 104 2.31 -3.40 0.91
N ASN A 105 2.87 -4.37 1.65
CA ASN A 105 2.54 -5.79 1.46
C ASN A 105 1.20 -6.13 2.12
N THR A 106 0.98 -5.65 3.35
CA THR A 106 -0.30 -5.79 4.05
C THR A 106 -1.45 -5.17 3.23
N ALA A 107 -1.25 -3.94 2.73
CA ALA A 107 -2.25 -3.26 1.89
C ALA A 107 -2.57 -4.06 0.62
N ARG A 108 -1.56 -4.50 -0.14
CA ARG A 108 -1.77 -5.30 -1.37
C ARG A 108 -2.47 -6.63 -1.11
N ARG A 109 -2.15 -7.31 0.01
CA ARG A 109 -2.85 -8.54 0.42
C ARG A 109 -4.31 -8.28 0.78
N ALA A 110 -4.60 -7.22 1.52
CA ALA A 110 -5.97 -6.86 1.90
C ALA A 110 -6.85 -6.58 0.67
N PHE A 111 -6.34 -5.81 -0.30
CA PHE A 111 -7.04 -5.49 -1.54
C PHE A 111 -7.00 -6.60 -2.61
N ALA A 112 -6.41 -7.77 -2.32
CA ALA A 112 -6.37 -8.87 -3.27
C ALA A 112 -7.78 -9.27 -3.73
N ASN A 113 -8.73 -9.30 -2.80
CA ASN A 113 -10.16 -9.50 -3.08
C ASN A 113 -10.99 -8.35 -2.48
N PRO A 114 -11.31 -7.31 -3.26
CA PRO A 114 -11.99 -6.12 -2.76
C PRO A 114 -13.44 -6.40 -2.33
N ASN A 115 -14.12 -7.35 -2.98
CA ASN A 115 -15.48 -7.78 -2.60
C ASN A 115 -15.47 -8.37 -1.19
N ARG A 116 -14.52 -9.29 -0.93
CA ARG A 116 -14.37 -9.90 0.39
C ARG A 116 -13.96 -8.87 1.43
N LEU A 117 -13.07 -7.95 1.08
CA LEU A 117 -12.66 -6.86 1.97
C LEU A 117 -13.86 -5.97 2.35
N ALA A 118 -14.73 -5.65 1.39
CA ALA A 118 -15.93 -4.84 1.61
C ALA A 118 -16.91 -5.52 2.58
N GLU A 119 -17.12 -6.83 2.38
CA GLU A 119 -17.95 -7.65 3.27
C GLU A 119 -17.39 -7.67 4.70
N LEU A 120 -16.09 -7.91 4.87
CA LEU A 120 -15.45 -7.99 6.19
C LEU A 120 -15.45 -6.65 6.95
N LEU A 121 -15.41 -5.54 6.21
CA LEU A 121 -15.37 -4.19 6.79
C LEU A 121 -16.74 -3.52 6.88
N GLU A 122 -17.78 -4.16 6.33
CA GLU A 122 -19.12 -3.57 6.17
C GLU A 122 -19.08 -2.22 5.44
N LEU A 123 -18.30 -2.17 4.35
CA LEU A 123 -18.15 -1.00 3.49
C LEU A 123 -18.71 -1.25 2.09
N ASP A 124 -18.88 -0.18 1.32
CA ASP A 124 -19.38 -0.26 -0.04
C ASP A 124 -18.39 -0.97 -0.96
N CYS A 125 -18.92 -2.00 -1.62
CA CYS A 125 -18.14 -2.87 -2.49
C CYS A 125 -17.62 -2.11 -3.72
N SER A 126 -18.45 -1.26 -4.33
CA SER A 126 -18.07 -0.48 -5.51
C SER A 126 -16.94 0.49 -5.20
N LEU A 127 -16.96 1.15 -4.03
CA LEU A 127 -15.87 2.00 -3.56
C LEU A 127 -14.55 1.22 -3.49
N LEU A 128 -14.52 0.07 -2.82
CA LEU A 128 -13.28 -0.70 -2.65
C LEU A 128 -12.77 -1.31 -3.96
N CYS A 129 -13.66 -1.75 -4.83
CA CYS A 129 -13.32 -2.21 -6.17
C CYS A 129 -12.68 -1.09 -7.00
N ASN A 130 -13.27 0.10 -7.02
CA ASN A 130 -12.72 1.24 -7.73
C ASN A 130 -11.36 1.66 -7.16
N LEU A 131 -11.22 1.72 -5.83
CA LEU A 131 -9.95 2.03 -5.17
C LEU A 131 -8.86 1.03 -5.56
N LYS A 132 -9.16 -0.27 -5.60
CA LYS A 132 -8.22 -1.29 -6.07
C LYS A 132 -7.80 -1.03 -7.52
N THR A 133 -8.76 -0.79 -8.42
CA THR A 133 -8.47 -0.55 -9.84
C THR A 133 -7.57 0.69 -10.01
N ILE A 134 -7.88 1.79 -9.31
CA ILE A 134 -7.07 3.01 -9.30
C ILE A 134 -5.65 2.74 -8.80
N LEU A 135 -5.52 2.05 -7.67
CA LEU A 135 -4.21 1.73 -7.07
C LEU A 135 -3.34 0.86 -7.98
N VAL A 136 -3.93 -0.15 -8.63
CA VAL A 136 -3.22 -1.00 -9.59
C VAL A 136 -2.85 -0.21 -10.85
N ALA A 137 -3.74 0.64 -11.36
CA ALA A 137 -3.45 1.51 -12.49
C ALA A 137 -2.26 2.43 -12.19
N LEU A 138 -2.26 3.13 -11.05
CA LEU A 138 -1.14 4.00 -10.65
C LEU A 138 0.18 3.25 -10.45
N SER A 139 0.11 1.98 -10.05
CA SER A 139 1.29 1.13 -9.85
C SER A 139 1.76 0.46 -11.14
N CYS A 140 0.99 0.53 -12.22
CA CYS A 140 1.36 -0.10 -13.48
C CYS A 140 2.46 0.73 -14.16
N HIS A 141 3.38 0.02 -14.82
CA HIS A 141 4.45 0.67 -15.60
C HIS A 141 3.98 0.94 -17.05
N LEU A 142 2.69 0.80 -17.34
CA LEU A 142 2.14 1.03 -18.66
C LEU A 142 1.49 2.43 -18.71
N PRO A 143 1.54 3.09 -19.87
CA PRO A 143 0.86 4.37 -20.03
C PRO A 143 -0.64 4.20 -19.81
N ILE A 144 -1.17 5.01 -18.89
CA ILE A 144 -2.61 5.31 -18.78
C ILE A 144 -2.82 6.45 -19.78
N ASP A 145 -3.58 6.23 -20.85
CA ASP A 145 -3.48 7.07 -22.05
C ASP A 145 -3.86 8.55 -21.81
N PRO A 146 -2.96 9.50 -22.17
CA PRO A 146 -3.23 10.92 -22.13
C PRO A 146 -3.80 11.52 -23.44
N VAL A 147 -3.90 10.76 -24.54
CA VAL A 147 -4.01 11.30 -25.92
C VAL A 147 -5.31 10.92 -26.65
N TYR A 148 -6.04 9.82 -26.35
CA TYR A 148 -7.24 9.41 -27.10
C TYR A 148 -8.49 9.02 -26.26
N ASP A 149 -9.09 9.92 -25.46
CA ASP A 149 -10.37 9.68 -24.72
C ASP A 149 -10.37 8.71 -23.47
N PRO A 150 -9.23 8.26 -22.86
CA PRO A 150 -9.22 7.52 -21.60
C PRO A 150 -8.64 8.26 -20.39
N VAL A 151 -8.03 9.46 -20.52
CA VAL A 151 -7.93 10.40 -19.37
C VAL A 151 -9.32 10.63 -18.81
N ILE A 152 -10.30 10.75 -19.71
CA ILE A 152 -11.71 10.85 -19.39
C ILE A 152 -12.18 9.59 -18.64
N ARG A 153 -11.68 8.40 -18.94
CA ARG A 153 -12.07 7.16 -18.24
C ARG A 153 -11.47 7.07 -16.84
N PHE A 154 -10.18 7.34 -16.69
CA PHE A 154 -9.54 7.39 -15.38
C PHE A 154 -10.16 8.50 -14.53
N ASP A 155 -10.37 9.69 -15.11
CA ASP A 155 -11.02 10.80 -14.42
C ASP A 155 -12.49 10.50 -14.08
N LYS A 156 -13.25 9.86 -14.98
CA LYS A 156 -14.62 9.37 -14.70
C LYS A 156 -14.62 8.38 -13.55
N LEU A 157 -13.68 7.42 -13.52
CA LEU A 157 -13.53 6.46 -12.43
C LEU A 157 -13.20 7.19 -11.11
N CYS A 158 -12.25 8.13 -11.12
CA CYS A 158 -11.94 8.92 -9.93
C CYS A 158 -13.13 9.78 -9.49
N THR A 159 -13.87 10.36 -10.42
CA THR A 159 -15.06 11.18 -10.14
C THR A 159 -16.21 10.36 -9.55
N SER A 160 -16.53 9.20 -10.15
CA SER A 160 -17.56 8.32 -9.63
C SER A 160 -17.18 7.79 -8.24
N THR A 161 -15.92 7.44 -8.03
CA THR A 161 -15.38 7.01 -6.74
C THR A 161 -15.47 8.13 -5.69
N ALA A 162 -15.13 9.36 -6.06
CA ALA A 162 -15.24 10.51 -5.16
C ALA A 162 -16.69 10.79 -4.77
N LYS A 163 -17.65 10.64 -5.70
CA LYS A 163 -19.08 10.77 -5.42
C LYS A 163 -19.55 9.72 -4.42
N ILE A 164 -19.28 8.44 -4.68
CA ILE A 164 -19.61 7.34 -3.75
C ILE A 164 -19.04 7.63 -2.35
N TYR A 165 -17.77 8.08 -2.29
CA TYR A 165 -17.12 8.42 -1.04
C TYR A 165 -17.84 9.54 -0.28
N VAL A 166 -18.15 10.66 -0.95
CA VAL A 166 -18.83 11.79 -0.31
C VAL A 166 -20.25 11.42 0.10
N ASP A 167 -20.98 10.70 -0.75
CA ASP A 167 -22.38 10.33 -0.50
C ASP A 167 -22.51 9.42 0.73
N GLN A 168 -21.62 8.44 0.88
CA GLN A 168 -21.71 7.44 1.97
C GLN A 168 -20.87 7.79 3.20
N TYR A 169 -19.75 8.49 3.02
CA TYR A 169 -18.74 8.72 4.04
C TYR A 169 -18.39 10.20 4.23
N SER A 170 -19.30 11.13 3.88
CA SER A 170 -19.12 12.59 4.04
C SER A 170 -18.62 13.04 5.42
N TRP A 171 -18.98 12.29 6.48
CA TRP A 171 -18.58 12.53 7.86
C TRP A 171 -17.10 12.27 8.15
N PHE A 172 -16.38 11.60 7.25
CA PHE A 172 -14.94 11.40 7.29
C PHE A 172 -14.28 12.10 6.10
N PRO A 173 -13.46 13.14 6.30
CA PRO A 173 -12.73 13.77 5.21
C PRO A 173 -11.72 12.81 4.58
N MET A 174 -11.65 12.80 3.25
CA MET A 174 -10.61 12.06 2.52
C MET A 174 -9.22 12.44 3.06
N PRO A 175 -8.26 11.51 3.19
CA PRO A 175 -6.88 11.88 3.44
C PRO A 175 -6.28 12.58 2.24
N LEU A 176 -5.20 13.35 2.47
CA LEU A 176 -4.51 14.12 1.43
C LEU A 176 -4.16 13.28 0.19
N THR A 177 -3.63 12.07 0.38
CA THR A 177 -3.26 11.18 -0.73
C THR A 177 -4.48 10.76 -1.55
N LEU A 178 -5.58 10.39 -0.90
CA LEU A 178 -6.81 10.01 -1.61
C LEU A 178 -7.40 11.19 -2.36
N HIS A 179 -7.46 12.37 -1.73
CA HIS A 179 -7.88 13.61 -2.38
C HIS A 179 -7.01 13.94 -3.59
N LYS A 180 -5.67 13.89 -3.45
CA LYS A 180 -4.72 14.15 -4.55
C LYS A 180 -4.96 13.20 -5.73
N ILE A 181 -5.22 11.92 -5.46
CA ILE A 181 -5.50 10.93 -6.51
C ILE A 181 -6.87 11.17 -7.16
N LEU A 182 -7.94 11.29 -6.37
CA LEU A 182 -9.30 11.37 -6.91
C LEU A 182 -9.60 12.71 -7.58
N MET A 183 -8.98 13.81 -7.13
CA MET A 183 -9.24 15.15 -7.64
C MET A 183 -8.23 15.62 -8.68
N HIS A 184 -6.97 15.20 -8.56
CA HIS A 184 -5.88 15.69 -9.41
C HIS A 184 -5.10 14.57 -10.11
N GLY A 185 -5.48 13.30 -9.93
CA GLY A 185 -4.73 12.17 -10.47
C GLY A 185 -4.66 12.21 -11.99
N ALA A 186 -5.77 12.57 -12.66
CA ALA A 186 -5.82 12.72 -14.12
C ALA A 186 -4.88 13.84 -14.61
N ASP A 187 -4.91 15.01 -13.95
CA ASP A 187 -4.04 16.14 -14.29
C ASP A 187 -2.55 15.76 -14.15
N ILE A 188 -2.20 15.07 -13.05
CA ILE A 188 -0.82 14.61 -12.81
C ILE A 188 -0.37 13.61 -13.88
N ILE A 189 -1.25 12.65 -14.24
CA ILE A 189 -0.94 11.66 -15.28
C ILE A 189 -0.73 12.36 -16.62
N SER A 190 -1.58 13.32 -16.99
CA SER A 190 -1.48 14.05 -18.26
C SER A 190 -0.20 14.87 -18.40
N MET A 191 0.31 15.42 -17.29
CA MET A 191 1.57 16.18 -17.26
C MET A 191 2.81 15.32 -17.11
N SER A 192 2.66 14.04 -16.75
CA SER A 192 3.78 13.13 -16.54
C SER A 192 4.32 12.61 -17.87
N ILE A 193 5.65 12.71 -18.06
CA ILE A 193 6.32 12.21 -19.27
C ILE A 193 6.34 10.68 -19.31
N LEU A 194 6.39 10.04 -18.14
CA LEU A 194 6.43 8.59 -17.99
C LEU A 194 5.24 8.09 -17.17
N PRO A 195 4.84 6.82 -17.32
CA PRO A 195 3.83 6.22 -16.44
C PRO A 195 4.20 6.41 -14.98
N VAL A 196 3.21 6.79 -14.15
CA VAL A 196 3.42 7.07 -12.72
C VAL A 196 4.09 5.90 -11.99
N GLY A 197 3.74 4.66 -12.34
CA GLY A 197 4.35 3.47 -11.75
C GLY A 197 5.86 3.37 -12.02
N MET A 198 6.35 3.87 -13.17
CA MET A 198 7.79 3.92 -13.46
C MET A 198 8.52 4.97 -12.61
N LEU A 199 7.81 6.02 -12.17
CA LEU A 199 8.35 7.10 -11.34
C LEU A 199 8.23 6.81 -9.83
N GLY A 200 7.86 5.58 -9.46
CA GLY A 200 7.67 5.17 -8.08
C GLY A 200 8.96 5.09 -7.26
N GLU A 201 8.82 5.26 -5.94
CA GLU A 201 9.90 5.27 -4.96
C GLU A 201 10.34 3.87 -4.48
N GLU A 202 9.61 2.82 -4.86
CA GLU A 202 9.78 1.44 -4.36
C GLU A 202 11.21 0.93 -4.54
N GLY A 203 11.84 1.21 -5.68
CA GLY A 203 13.21 0.78 -5.97
C GLY A 203 14.25 1.41 -5.03
N SER A 204 14.07 2.69 -4.70
CA SER A 204 14.93 3.42 -3.76
C SER A 204 14.73 2.91 -2.33
N GLU A 205 13.47 2.71 -1.90
CA GLU A 205 13.19 2.22 -0.56
C GLU A 205 13.68 0.78 -0.34
N ALA A 206 13.49 -0.11 -1.33
CA ALA A 206 14.03 -1.47 -1.30
C ALA A 206 15.57 -1.49 -1.19
N ARG A 207 16.24 -0.45 -1.69
CA ARG A 207 17.69 -0.31 -1.60
C ARG A 207 18.19 -0.15 -0.17
N ASN A 208 17.37 0.37 0.75
CA ASN A 208 17.72 0.49 2.16
C ASN A 208 18.03 -0.87 2.80
N LYS A 209 17.36 -1.96 2.37
CA LYS A 209 17.67 -3.32 2.82
C LYS A 209 19.09 -3.73 2.40
N ASN A 210 19.46 -3.42 1.17
CA ASN A 210 20.80 -3.69 0.64
C ASN A 210 21.86 -2.89 1.40
N TYR A 211 21.64 -1.60 1.68
CA TYR A 211 22.61 -0.78 2.43
C TYR A 211 22.89 -1.36 3.82
N LYS A 212 21.86 -1.80 4.55
CA LYS A 212 22.04 -2.48 5.85
C LYS A 212 22.86 -3.77 5.72
N ASN A 213 22.55 -4.59 4.71
CA ASN A 213 23.27 -5.84 4.46
C ASN A 213 24.73 -5.60 4.04
N TYR A 214 24.99 -4.60 3.20
CA TYR A 214 26.34 -4.24 2.77
C TYR A 214 27.15 -3.73 3.95
N ARG A 215 26.53 -2.91 4.80
CA ARG A 215 27.13 -2.45 6.05
C ARG A 215 27.49 -3.60 7.00
N GLN A 216 26.60 -4.58 7.14
CA GLN A 216 26.81 -5.67 8.10
C GLN A 216 27.86 -6.68 7.63
N PHE A 217 27.85 -7.04 6.36
CA PHE A 217 28.58 -8.22 5.86
C PHE A 217 29.69 -7.91 4.84
N HIS A 218 29.73 -6.71 4.26
CA HIS A 218 30.58 -6.45 3.08
C HIS A 218 31.32 -5.11 3.14
N SER A 219 31.49 -4.57 4.34
CA SER A 219 32.22 -3.32 4.54
C SER A 219 33.19 -3.47 5.69
N ARG A 220 34.31 -2.76 5.59
CA ARG A 220 35.34 -2.69 6.62
C ARG A 220 34.75 -2.04 7.87
N LYS A 221 35.02 -2.62 9.04
CA LYS A 221 34.47 -2.17 10.34
C LYS A 221 35.49 -1.48 11.25
N HIS A 222 36.71 -1.24 10.76
CA HIS A 222 37.76 -0.58 11.53
C HIS A 222 37.68 0.96 11.49
N ASN A 223 37.02 1.53 10.49
CA ASN A 223 36.82 2.96 10.32
C ASN A 223 35.44 3.23 9.71
N ARG A 224 34.74 4.25 10.19
CA ARG A 224 33.44 4.67 9.66
C ARG A 224 33.53 5.18 8.23
N GLU A 225 34.58 5.91 7.87
CA GLU A 225 34.76 6.41 6.50
C GLU A 225 34.97 5.24 5.52
N ALA A 226 35.87 4.31 5.86
CA ALA A 226 36.07 3.09 5.09
C ALA A 226 34.77 2.26 4.98
N ASN A 227 34.00 2.16 6.07
CA ASN A 227 32.72 1.47 6.10
C ASN A 227 31.72 2.05 5.09
N LEU A 228 31.55 3.38 5.10
CA LEU A 228 30.62 4.08 4.21
C LEU A 228 31.10 4.08 2.76
N SER A 229 32.41 4.21 2.53
CA SER A 229 33.01 4.09 1.20
C SER A 229 32.74 2.73 0.57
N ASP A 230 32.88 1.63 1.35
CA ASP A 230 32.60 0.29 0.85
C ASP A 230 31.12 0.09 0.51
N ILE A 231 30.21 0.62 1.34
CA ILE A 231 28.76 0.58 1.07
C ILE A 231 28.44 1.34 -0.21
N PHE A 232 29.03 2.51 -0.39
CA PHE A 232 28.85 3.34 -1.59
C PHE A 232 29.37 2.62 -2.85
N ASN A 233 30.60 2.11 -2.82
CA ASN A 233 31.19 1.41 -3.96
C ASN A 233 30.35 0.18 -4.34
N ARG A 234 29.94 -0.64 -3.35
CA ARG A 234 29.05 -1.78 -3.59
C ARG A 234 27.70 -1.36 -4.17
N ALA A 235 27.17 -0.22 -3.72
CA ALA A 235 25.94 0.33 -4.26
C ALA A 235 26.11 0.74 -5.72
N MET A 236 27.25 1.33 -6.09
CA MET A 236 27.59 1.66 -7.48
C MET A 236 27.67 0.39 -8.34
N ASP A 237 28.47 -0.60 -7.93
CA ASP A 237 28.68 -1.85 -8.67
C ASP A 237 27.36 -2.58 -8.97
N THR A 238 26.47 -2.66 -7.98
CA THR A 238 25.19 -3.37 -8.13
C THR A 238 24.12 -2.55 -8.84
N SER A 239 24.35 -1.24 -9.04
CA SER A 239 23.51 -0.37 -9.88
C SER A 239 24.06 -0.17 -11.29
N ASP A 240 25.26 -0.69 -11.58
CA ASP A 240 25.88 -0.60 -12.89
C ASP A 240 24.99 -1.28 -13.95
N PRO A 241 24.56 -0.56 -15.01
CA PRO A 241 23.68 -1.11 -16.03
C PRO A 241 24.30 -2.29 -16.80
N ILE A 242 25.60 -2.27 -17.05
CA ILE A 242 26.32 -3.31 -17.79
C ILE A 242 26.33 -4.59 -16.96
N ILE A 243 26.74 -4.49 -15.68
CA ILE A 243 26.76 -5.63 -14.75
C ILE A 243 25.33 -6.16 -14.53
N SER A 244 24.37 -5.26 -14.33
CA SER A 244 22.97 -5.62 -14.14
C SER A 244 22.38 -6.35 -15.35
N THR A 245 22.80 -6.00 -16.57
CA THR A 245 22.30 -6.62 -17.81
C THR A 245 22.67 -8.10 -17.91
N VAL A 246 23.83 -8.51 -17.38
CA VAL A 246 24.29 -9.91 -17.41
C VAL A 246 23.27 -10.90 -16.81
N SER A 247 22.53 -10.50 -15.78
CA SER A 247 21.51 -11.33 -15.13
C SER A 247 20.07 -10.92 -15.46
N LEU A 248 19.86 -10.05 -16.46
CA LEU A 248 18.55 -9.51 -16.81
C LEU A 248 17.55 -10.61 -17.19
N HIS A 249 17.93 -11.54 -18.07
CA HIS A 249 17.07 -12.63 -18.51
C HIS A 249 16.62 -13.52 -17.34
N SER A 250 17.53 -13.84 -16.40
CA SER A 250 17.19 -14.61 -15.21
C SER A 250 16.15 -13.88 -14.34
N ARG A 251 16.29 -12.56 -14.18
CA ARG A 251 15.32 -11.74 -13.43
C ARG A 251 13.97 -11.68 -14.11
N LEU A 252 13.94 -11.53 -15.44
CA LEU A 252 12.69 -11.51 -16.20
C LEU A 252 11.95 -12.85 -16.09
N ASN A 253 12.67 -13.98 -16.19
CA ASN A 253 12.08 -15.31 -16.08
C ASN A 253 11.54 -15.62 -14.66
N LYS A 254 12.15 -15.04 -13.62
CA LYS A 254 11.68 -15.18 -12.22
C LYS A 254 10.52 -14.25 -11.88
N ARG A 255 10.25 -13.23 -12.70
CA ARG A 255 9.20 -12.25 -12.43
C ARG A 255 7.83 -12.92 -12.57
N LYS A 256 7.06 -12.89 -11.49
CA LYS A 256 5.66 -13.29 -11.52
C LYS A 256 4.84 -12.18 -12.19
N VAL A 257 4.10 -12.54 -13.23
CA VAL A 257 3.14 -11.64 -13.89
C VAL A 257 1.74 -12.06 -13.47
N LEU A 258 0.98 -11.11 -12.94
CA LEU A 258 -0.42 -11.31 -12.61
C LEU A 258 -1.29 -10.93 -13.81
N GLN A 259 -2.41 -11.64 -13.97
CA GLN A 259 -3.40 -11.33 -14.99
C GLN A 259 -4.07 -9.98 -14.68
N MET A 260 -4.17 -9.12 -15.69
CA MET A 260 -4.86 -7.83 -15.57
C MET A 260 -6.37 -8.00 -15.64
N SER A 261 -7.11 -7.31 -14.77
CA SER A 261 -8.57 -7.32 -14.81
C SER A 261 -9.09 -6.57 -16.04
N PRO A 262 -10.29 -6.90 -16.55
CA PRO A 262 -10.87 -6.21 -17.69
C PRO A 262 -11.02 -4.70 -17.48
N GLU A 263 -11.41 -4.28 -16.27
CA GLU A 263 -11.59 -2.87 -15.91
C GLU A 263 -10.26 -2.10 -15.97
N LEU A 264 -9.15 -2.76 -15.61
CA LEU A 264 -7.83 -2.16 -15.71
C LEU A 264 -7.38 -2.05 -17.17
N ARG A 265 -7.64 -3.08 -17.99
CA ARG A 265 -7.27 -3.07 -19.42
C ARG A 265 -7.95 -1.92 -20.17
N ASP A 266 -9.20 -1.62 -19.81
CA ASP A 266 -9.98 -0.52 -20.38
C ASP A 266 -9.42 0.88 -20.06
N LEU A 267 -8.57 1.00 -19.04
CA LEU A 267 -7.89 2.24 -18.65
C LEU A 267 -6.53 2.45 -19.33
N LEU A 268 -5.93 1.40 -19.91
CA LEU A 268 -4.58 1.48 -20.47
C LEU A 268 -4.60 2.01 -21.91
N ALA A 269 -3.53 2.73 -22.26
CA ALA A 269 -3.29 3.22 -23.62
C ALA A 269 -3.15 2.14 -24.67
N ILE A 270 -2.68 0.96 -24.24
CA ILE A 270 -2.34 -0.15 -25.09
C ILE A 270 -3.15 -1.35 -24.59
N PRO A 271 -4.42 -1.51 -25.03
CA PRO A 271 -5.29 -2.60 -24.60
C PRO A 271 -4.72 -3.98 -24.98
N ASP A 272 -4.06 -4.02 -26.14
CA ASP A 272 -3.47 -5.19 -26.78
C ASP A 272 -1.98 -5.37 -26.50
N ALA A 273 -1.45 -4.75 -25.44
CA ALA A 273 -0.10 -5.09 -24.99
C ALA A 273 -0.12 -6.58 -24.59
N ASN A 274 0.25 -7.42 -25.55
CA ASN A 274 0.14 -8.88 -25.50
C ASN A 274 0.57 -9.38 -24.13
N VAL A 275 -0.43 -9.85 -23.39
CA VAL A 275 -0.28 -10.73 -22.23
C VAL A 275 0.20 -12.12 -22.67
N ASP A 276 0.26 -12.37 -23.98
CA ASP A 276 0.80 -13.57 -24.61
C ASP A 276 1.79 -13.17 -25.73
N THR A 277 3.06 -12.95 -25.40
CA THR A 277 4.15 -13.01 -26.39
C THR A 277 5.10 -14.14 -26.00
N GLU A 278 4.94 -15.24 -26.73
CA GLU A 278 5.90 -16.35 -26.92
C GLU A 278 6.70 -16.78 -25.68
N MET A 279 6.04 -17.51 -24.77
CA MET A 279 6.78 -18.49 -23.98
C MET A 279 7.29 -19.57 -24.93
N ALA A 280 8.58 -19.52 -25.27
CA ALA A 280 9.28 -20.69 -25.78
C ALA A 280 8.95 -21.89 -24.88
N PRO A 281 8.68 -23.08 -25.44
CA PRO A 281 8.31 -24.25 -24.65
C PRO A 281 9.38 -24.49 -23.60
N LYS A 282 8.96 -24.58 -22.32
CA LYS A 282 9.85 -24.98 -21.22
C LYS A 282 10.58 -26.25 -21.67
N PRO A 283 11.93 -26.29 -21.69
CA PRO A 283 12.61 -27.55 -21.87
C PRO A 283 12.22 -28.45 -20.70
N THR A 284 11.65 -29.60 -21.03
CA THR A 284 11.37 -30.69 -20.10
C THR A 284 12.71 -31.16 -19.52
N VAL A 285 13.14 -30.56 -18.42
CA VAL A 285 14.25 -31.11 -17.64
C VAL A 285 13.66 -32.23 -16.80
N THR A 286 13.90 -33.45 -17.26
CA THR A 286 13.76 -34.68 -16.50
C THR A 286 14.30 -34.52 -15.10
N SER A 287 13.49 -34.94 -14.14
CA SER A 287 13.77 -35.05 -12.72
C SER A 287 15.20 -35.50 -12.39
N SER A 288 15.95 -34.65 -11.70
CA SER A 288 16.88 -35.11 -10.68
C SER A 288 16.83 -34.15 -9.48
N SER A 289 16.59 -34.78 -8.34
CA SER A 289 16.72 -34.33 -6.95
C SER A 289 17.63 -33.12 -6.71
N ASN A 290 17.06 -32.04 -6.16
CA ASN A 290 17.38 -31.52 -4.83
C ASN A 290 16.48 -30.31 -4.56
N ALA A 291 15.41 -30.54 -3.79
CA ALA A 291 14.59 -29.49 -3.22
C ALA A 291 15.24 -29.05 -1.90
N GLU A 292 16.00 -27.95 -1.94
CA GLU A 292 16.30 -27.20 -0.73
C GLU A 292 15.12 -26.26 -0.46
N MET A 293 14.19 -26.80 0.32
CA MET A 293 13.16 -26.05 1.03
C MET A 293 13.79 -25.54 2.33
N GLU A 294 14.42 -24.37 2.29
CA GLU A 294 14.69 -23.61 3.52
C GLU A 294 13.40 -22.90 3.95
N MET A 295 12.58 -23.62 4.70
CA MET A 295 11.65 -23.04 5.67
C MET A 295 12.42 -22.79 6.96
N GLU A 296 12.54 -21.54 7.38
CA GLU A 296 12.82 -21.21 8.78
C GLU A 296 11.61 -21.65 9.62
N ILE A 297 11.64 -22.90 10.11
CA ILE A 297 10.64 -23.47 11.04
C ILE A 297 10.96 -23.09 12.49
N ASP A 298 12.20 -22.72 12.81
CA ASP A 298 12.62 -22.50 14.19
C ASP A 298 12.11 -21.19 14.81
N ASP A 299 11.77 -20.19 14.00
CA ASP A 299 11.31 -18.89 14.50
C ASP A 299 9.80 -18.86 14.83
N ILE A 300 8.98 -19.72 14.22
CA ILE A 300 7.53 -19.74 14.46
C ILE A 300 7.20 -20.41 15.80
N SER A 301 7.96 -21.46 16.15
CA SER A 301 7.86 -22.17 17.44
C SER A 301 8.14 -21.23 18.61
N GLY A 302 9.26 -20.49 18.56
CA GLY A 302 9.64 -19.54 19.60
C GLY A 302 8.66 -18.36 19.71
N ILE A 303 8.12 -17.89 18.58
CA ILE A 303 7.10 -16.84 18.59
C ILE A 303 5.78 -17.35 19.18
N LEU A 304 5.38 -18.61 18.94
CA LEU A 304 4.18 -19.21 19.54
C LEU A 304 4.32 -19.37 21.07
N GLU A 305 5.47 -19.84 21.57
CA GLU A 305 5.70 -20.00 23.00
C GLU A 305 5.70 -18.65 23.74
N ILE A 306 6.34 -17.63 23.16
CA ILE A 306 6.34 -16.27 23.73
C ILE A 306 4.93 -15.66 23.74
N PHE A 307 4.12 -15.96 22.73
CA PHE A 307 2.75 -15.46 22.64
C PHE A 307 1.81 -16.16 23.64
N GLN A 308 1.95 -17.47 23.82
CA GLN A 308 1.17 -18.23 24.79
C GLN A 308 1.52 -17.81 26.23
N GLN A 309 2.80 -17.63 26.54
CA GLN A 309 3.25 -17.14 27.86
C GLN A 309 2.74 -15.73 28.18
N ARG A 310 2.56 -14.86 27.17
CA ARG A 310 2.00 -13.52 27.36
C ARG A 310 0.49 -13.53 27.58
N LEU A 311 -0.23 -14.38 26.87
CA LEU A 311 -1.67 -14.57 27.08
C LEU A 311 -1.96 -15.13 28.47
N ASP A 312 -1.17 -16.12 28.91
CA ASP A 312 -1.35 -16.72 30.24
C ASP A 312 -1.01 -15.73 31.38
N ALA A 313 -0.03 -14.84 31.17
CA ALA A 313 0.34 -13.79 32.12
C ALA A 313 -0.72 -12.67 32.24
N GLU A 314 -1.36 -12.27 31.13
CA GLU A 314 -2.45 -11.27 31.15
C GLU A 314 -3.71 -11.81 31.83
N VAL A 315 -4.02 -13.11 31.67
CA VAL A 315 -5.15 -13.76 32.35
C VAL A 315 -4.92 -13.89 33.86
N LEU A 316 -3.67 -14.12 34.30
CA LEU A 316 -3.32 -14.18 35.72
C LEU A 316 -3.33 -12.80 36.39
N SER A 317 -2.97 -11.72 35.68
CA SER A 317 -3.06 -10.36 36.22
C SER A 317 -4.51 -9.89 36.40
N ASP A 318 -5.41 -10.29 35.49
CA ASP A 318 -6.82 -9.92 35.58
C ASP A 318 -7.52 -10.65 36.73
N ASN A 319 -7.19 -11.93 36.99
CA ASN A 319 -7.73 -12.68 38.13
C ASN A 319 -7.24 -12.18 39.49
N ASN A 320 -5.96 -11.79 39.61
CA ASN A 320 -5.44 -11.23 40.87
C ASN A 320 -6.01 -9.82 41.15
N SER A 321 -6.34 -9.05 40.11
CA SER A 321 -6.99 -7.74 40.27
C SER A 321 -8.47 -7.83 40.66
N ALA A 322 -9.10 -8.99 40.44
CA ALA A 322 -10.47 -9.26 40.87
C ALA A 322 -10.55 -9.75 42.33
N GLU A 323 -9.54 -10.51 42.81
CA GLU A 323 -9.51 -10.97 44.21
C GLU A 323 -9.10 -9.88 45.23
N GLU A 324 -8.41 -8.81 44.81
CA GLU A 324 -8.08 -7.68 45.68
C GLU A 324 -9.24 -6.67 45.88
N LEU A 325 -10.38 -6.87 45.22
CA LEU A 325 -11.58 -6.03 45.37
C LEU A 325 -12.68 -6.67 46.25
N GLU A 326 -12.47 -7.89 46.76
CA GLU A 326 -13.42 -8.61 47.63
C GLU A 326 -12.92 -8.85 49.07
N ASN A 327 -11.84 -8.19 49.52
CA ASN A 327 -11.42 -8.18 50.94
C ASN A 327 -11.47 -6.79 51.60
#